data_AF-A0A967KL57-F1
#
_entry.id   AF-A0A967KL57-F1
#
_cell.length_a   1.000
_cell.length_b   1.000
_cell.length_c   1.000
_cell.angle_alpha   90.00
_cell.angle_beta   90.00
_cell.angle_gamma   90.00
#
_symmetry.space_group_name_H-M   'P 1'
#
loop_
_entity.id
_entity.type
_entity.pdbx_description
1 polymer ?
#
loop_
_entity_poly.entity_id
_entity_poly.type
_entity_poly.pdbx_seq_one_letter_code
_entity_poly.pdbx_strand_id
1 'polypeptide(L)'
;MKARWLVLIAVLLASPALAQQLSDAILNTPGPRGEGWYGFTDYGFLANALFNLILSAVLGAAIAYHPRHKQTADTLEEIEAGQIYILYAVIGSIIGILVVKYGMGVGFVLFGIGALIRFRTVLRSASLTGRLIFVTLIGLSCGLDLPHVATLVTAFGFGLIFILDARFTYRIEVRALAPEFVPNAAIAYRQVLEQQDFRIISEKKNPEKGRVRFIFRSPKPDEHLNLEAIFDEKIEGGLRGFVDWEID
;
A
#
# COMPACT_ATOMS: atom_id res chain seq x y z
N MET A 1 -32.81 27.78 17.82
CA MET A 1 -31.63 27.55 18.69
C MET A 1 -31.73 26.30 19.57
N LYS A 2 -32.89 25.99 20.20
CA LYS A 2 -33.04 24.84 21.12
C LYS A 2 -32.82 23.44 20.48
N ALA A 3 -33.19 23.26 19.21
CA ALA A 3 -33.01 21.99 18.50
C ALA A 3 -31.54 21.60 18.25
N ARG A 4 -30.64 22.57 18.00
CA ARG A 4 -29.20 22.30 17.81
C ARG A 4 -28.52 21.81 19.09
N TRP A 5 -28.97 22.30 20.26
CA TRP A 5 -28.45 21.88 21.56
C TRP A 5 -28.91 20.48 21.95
N LEU A 6 -30.15 20.10 21.64
CA LEU A 6 -30.66 18.75 21.88
C LEU A 6 -29.93 17.70 21.02
N VAL A 7 -29.62 18.02 19.76
CA VAL A 7 -28.83 17.14 18.89
C VAL A 7 -27.40 17.01 19.41
N LEU A 8 -26.77 18.10 19.84
CA LEU A 8 -25.42 18.06 20.43
C LEU A 8 -25.37 17.22 21.72
N ILE A 9 -26.36 17.34 22.60
CA ILE A 9 -26.46 16.53 23.81
C ILE A 9 -26.72 15.06 23.47
N ALA A 10 -27.59 14.77 22.50
CA ALA A 10 -27.84 13.40 22.06
C ALA A 10 -26.58 12.73 21.46
N VAL A 11 -25.78 13.49 20.69
CA VAL A 11 -24.50 13.01 20.13
C VAL A 11 -23.44 12.83 21.23
N LEU A 12 -23.39 13.74 22.20
CA LEU A 12 -22.48 13.65 23.35
C LEU A 12 -22.84 12.52 24.32
N LEU A 13 -24.13 12.15 24.45
CA LEU A 13 -24.59 11.04 25.29
C LEU A 13 -24.61 9.68 24.56
N ALA A 14 -24.73 9.67 23.24
CA ALA A 14 -24.59 8.44 22.44
C ALA A 14 -23.16 7.87 22.53
N SER A 15 -22.16 8.74 22.65
CA SER A 15 -20.75 8.34 22.75
C SER A 15 -20.42 7.51 24.00
N PRO A 16 -20.78 7.91 25.24
CA PRO A 16 -20.55 7.10 26.43
C PRO A 16 -21.41 5.84 26.45
N ALA A 17 -22.66 5.88 25.97
CA ALA A 17 -23.51 4.70 25.90
C ALA A 17 -22.93 3.62 24.97
N LEU A 18 -22.42 4.03 23.79
CA LEU A 18 -21.77 3.13 22.84
C LEU A 18 -20.44 2.58 23.39
N ALA A 19 -19.67 3.42 24.08
CA ALA A 19 -18.42 3.02 24.72
C ALA A 19 -18.66 2.01 25.85
N GLN A 20 -19.71 2.20 26.64
CA GLN A 20 -20.08 1.32 27.73
C GLN A 20 -20.59 -0.03 27.20
N GLN A 21 -21.40 -0.02 26.14
CA GLN A 21 -21.83 -1.25 25.45
C GLN A 21 -20.66 -2.01 24.82
N LEU A 22 -19.68 -1.32 24.21
CA LEU A 22 -18.46 -1.94 23.69
C LEU A 22 -17.61 -2.53 24.83
N SER A 23 -17.45 -1.78 25.93
CA SER A 23 -16.72 -2.23 27.12
C SER A 23 -17.36 -3.48 27.72
N ASP A 24 -18.67 -3.50 27.88
CA ASP A 24 -19.40 -4.66 28.38
C ASP A 24 -19.30 -5.84 27.41
N ALA A 25 -19.37 -5.62 26.10
CA ALA A 25 -19.21 -6.69 25.10
C ALA A 25 -17.79 -7.30 25.12
N ILE A 26 -16.76 -6.50 25.36
CA ILE A 26 -15.36 -6.95 25.44
C ILE A 26 -15.09 -7.65 26.78
N LEU A 27 -15.58 -7.11 27.90
CA LEU A 27 -15.35 -7.67 29.24
C LEU A 27 -16.15 -8.96 29.47
N ASN A 28 -17.32 -9.08 28.84
CA ASN A 28 -18.17 -10.27 28.96
C ASN A 28 -17.86 -11.35 27.92
N THR A 29 -16.95 -11.12 26.96
CA THR A 29 -16.49 -12.19 26.08
C THR A 29 -15.58 -13.13 26.88
N PRO A 30 -15.94 -14.41 27.09
CA PRO A 30 -15.07 -15.33 27.80
C PRO A 30 -13.73 -15.41 27.07
N GLY A 31 -12.64 -15.12 27.77
CA GLY A 31 -11.30 -15.27 27.20
C GLY A 31 -11.07 -16.71 26.72
N PRO A 32 -10.17 -16.93 25.75
CA PRO A 32 -9.90 -18.26 25.21
C PRO A 32 -9.50 -19.21 26.35
N ARG A 33 -10.36 -20.20 26.62
CA ARG A 33 -10.02 -21.34 27.46
C ARG A 33 -9.14 -22.24 26.60
N GLY A 34 -7.82 -22.05 26.69
CA GLY A 34 -6.87 -22.75 25.82
C GLY A 34 -7.18 -24.24 25.74
N GLU A 35 -7.57 -24.70 24.54
CA GLU A 35 -7.95 -26.10 24.29
C GLU A 35 -6.74 -27.04 24.29
N GLY A 36 -5.51 -26.48 24.23
CA GLY A 36 -4.27 -27.25 24.19
C GLY A 36 -4.20 -28.17 22.97
N TRP A 37 -3.56 -29.32 23.12
CA TRP A 37 -3.43 -30.33 22.05
C TRP A 37 -4.77 -30.95 21.64
N TYR A 38 -5.82 -30.81 22.46
CA TYR A 38 -7.15 -31.32 22.12
C TYR A 38 -7.76 -30.61 20.91
N GLY A 39 -7.34 -29.36 20.62
CA GLY A 39 -7.81 -28.62 19.46
C GLY A 39 -7.51 -29.32 18.12
N PHE A 40 -6.50 -30.20 18.06
CA PHE A 40 -6.20 -30.98 16.84
C PHE A 40 -7.26 -32.03 16.49
N THR A 41 -8.17 -32.34 17.41
CA THR A 41 -9.25 -33.31 17.18
C THR A 41 -10.44 -32.71 16.43
N ASP A 42 -10.54 -31.38 16.34
CA ASP A 42 -11.61 -30.69 15.62
C ASP A 42 -11.30 -30.60 14.11
N TYR A 43 -11.40 -31.74 13.43
CA TYR A 43 -11.07 -31.84 12.00
C TYR A 43 -11.91 -30.91 11.12
N GLY A 44 -13.17 -30.65 11.48
CA GLY A 44 -14.05 -29.77 10.73
C GLY A 44 -13.57 -28.32 10.78
N PHE A 45 -13.23 -27.85 11.97
CA PHE A 45 -12.62 -26.54 12.14
C PHE A 45 -11.26 -26.44 11.43
N LEU A 46 -10.38 -27.43 11.59
CA LEU A 46 -9.06 -27.43 10.96
C LEU A 46 -9.16 -27.41 9.42
N ALA A 47 -10.09 -28.17 8.84
CA ALA A 47 -10.32 -28.18 7.40
C ALA A 47 -10.82 -26.82 6.89
N ASN A 48 -11.83 -26.24 7.54
CA ASN A 48 -12.36 -24.92 7.17
C ASN A 48 -11.30 -23.82 7.33
N ALA A 49 -10.53 -23.85 8.42
CA ALA A 49 -9.42 -22.93 8.64
C ALA A 49 -8.36 -23.06 7.52
N LEU A 50 -8.01 -24.29 7.14
CA LEU A 50 -7.07 -24.54 6.05
C LEU A 50 -7.59 -24.00 4.71
N PHE A 51 -8.87 -24.22 4.38
CA PHE A 51 -9.47 -23.66 3.16
C PHE A 51 -9.48 -22.13 3.17
N ASN A 52 -9.80 -21.51 4.31
CA ASN A 52 -9.80 -20.06 4.45
C ASN A 52 -8.39 -19.47 4.32
N LEU A 53 -7.36 -20.15 4.84
CA LEU A 53 -5.96 -19.75 4.68
C LEU A 53 -5.48 -19.89 3.23
N ILE A 54 -5.81 -21.00 2.56
CA ILE A 54 -5.49 -21.21 1.15
C ILE A 54 -6.18 -20.16 0.28
N LEU A 55 -7.47 -19.92 0.49
CA LEU A 55 -8.22 -18.91 -0.24
C LEU A 55 -7.62 -17.53 -0.03
N SER A 56 -7.28 -17.17 1.21
CA SER A 56 -6.61 -15.91 1.52
C SER A 56 -5.27 -15.76 0.81
N ALA A 57 -4.46 -16.82 0.77
CA ALA A 57 -3.17 -16.80 0.10
C ALA A 57 -3.35 -16.63 -1.42
N VAL A 58 -4.33 -17.31 -2.03
CA VAL A 58 -4.64 -17.20 -3.45
C VAL A 58 -5.15 -15.80 -3.82
N LEU A 59 -6.07 -15.23 -3.04
CA LEU A 59 -6.58 -13.88 -3.28
C LEU A 59 -5.51 -12.81 -3.04
N GLY A 60 -4.68 -12.97 -2.01
CA GLY A 60 -3.51 -12.12 -1.77
C GLY A 60 -2.52 -12.20 -2.93
N ALA A 61 -2.25 -13.41 -3.43
CA ALA A 61 -1.39 -13.64 -4.59
C ALA A 61 -1.98 -13.04 -5.87
N ALA A 62 -3.30 -13.07 -6.06
CA ALA A 62 -3.94 -12.46 -7.22
C ALA A 62 -3.72 -10.93 -7.26
N ILE A 63 -3.74 -10.27 -6.09
CA ILE A 63 -3.39 -8.84 -5.98
C ILE A 63 -1.88 -8.63 -6.12
N ALA A 64 -1.06 -9.48 -5.51
CA ALA A 64 0.40 -9.38 -5.59
C ALA A 64 0.94 -9.54 -7.02
N TYR A 65 0.42 -10.50 -7.78
CA TYR A 65 0.82 -10.74 -9.17
C TYR A 65 -0.01 -9.94 -10.18
N HIS A 66 -0.67 -8.86 -9.74
CA HIS A 66 -1.42 -7.99 -10.63
C HIS A 66 -0.54 -7.53 -11.81
N PRO A 67 -1.01 -7.62 -13.06
CA PRO A 67 -0.19 -7.43 -14.27
C PRO A 67 0.48 -6.05 -14.34
N ARG A 68 -0.12 -5.02 -13.73
CA ARG A 68 0.50 -3.68 -13.63
C ARG A 68 1.57 -3.55 -12.55
N HIS A 69 1.58 -4.42 -11.54
CA HIS A 69 2.63 -4.39 -10.50
C HIS A 69 3.99 -4.83 -11.07
N LYS A 70 3.98 -5.80 -12.00
CA LYS A 70 5.20 -6.23 -12.72
C LYS A 70 5.79 -5.17 -13.65
N GLN A 71 5.01 -4.16 -14.04
CA GLN A 71 5.45 -3.08 -14.92
C GLN A 71 6.12 -1.92 -14.16
N THR A 72 6.06 -1.92 -12.83
CA THR A 72 6.56 -0.83 -11.96
C THR A 72 7.62 -1.32 -10.98
N ALA A 73 7.89 -2.63 -10.92
CA ALA A 73 8.83 -3.23 -9.98
C ALA A 73 10.30 -3.03 -10.41
N ASP A 74 10.77 -1.79 -10.33
CA ASP A 74 12.17 -1.44 -10.62
C ASP A 74 13.03 -1.37 -9.35
N THR A 75 12.41 -1.38 -8.16
CA THR A 75 13.12 -1.43 -6.88
C THR A 75 13.09 -2.82 -6.23
N LEU A 76 14.18 -3.21 -5.55
CA LEU A 76 14.23 -4.48 -4.78
C LEU A 76 13.10 -4.60 -3.76
N GLU A 77 12.68 -3.45 -3.19
CA GLU A 77 11.60 -3.35 -2.21
C GLU A 77 10.23 -3.68 -2.82
N GLU A 78 10.00 -3.37 -4.10
CA GLU A 78 8.78 -3.75 -4.84
C GLU A 78 8.78 -5.21 -5.28
N ILE A 79 9.96 -5.78 -5.57
CA ILE A 79 10.08 -7.22 -5.85
C ILE A 79 9.72 -8.04 -4.60
N GLU A 80 10.15 -7.60 -3.41
CA GLU A 80 9.79 -8.22 -2.14
C GLU A 80 8.33 -7.95 -1.71
N ALA A 81 7.71 -6.86 -2.20
CA ALA A 81 6.34 -6.48 -1.85
C ALA A 81 5.30 -7.56 -2.16
N GLY A 82 5.50 -8.36 -3.21
CA GLY A 82 4.60 -9.46 -3.56
C GLY A 82 4.54 -10.55 -2.47
N GLN A 83 5.70 -10.92 -1.91
CA GLN A 83 5.76 -11.88 -0.80
C GLN A 83 5.12 -11.30 0.47
N ILE A 84 5.36 -10.02 0.73
CA ILE A 84 4.76 -9.30 1.86
C ILE A 84 3.24 -9.29 1.75
N TYR A 85 2.66 -9.04 0.57
CA TYR A 85 1.20 -9.02 0.40
C TYR A 85 0.56 -10.38 0.69
N ILE A 86 1.14 -11.47 0.19
CA ILE A 86 0.64 -12.83 0.48
C ILE A 86 0.70 -13.10 1.99
N LEU A 87 1.81 -12.75 2.63
CA LEU A 87 1.99 -12.93 4.08
C LEU A 87 0.95 -12.14 4.87
N TYR A 88 0.72 -10.88 4.53
CA TYR A 88 -0.26 -10.02 5.21
C TYR A 88 -1.71 -10.47 4.98
N ALA A 89 -2.03 -11.03 3.81
CA ALA A 89 -3.32 -11.68 3.59
C ALA A 89 -3.51 -12.84 4.58
N VAL A 90 -2.52 -13.74 4.65
CA VAL A 90 -2.55 -14.89 5.57
C VAL A 90 -2.66 -14.44 7.03
N ILE A 91 -1.89 -13.41 7.44
CA ILE A 91 -2.01 -12.81 8.78
C ILE A 91 -3.43 -12.31 9.03
N GLY A 92 -4.03 -11.59 8.08
CA GLY A 92 -5.42 -11.14 8.18
C GLY A 92 -6.39 -12.31 8.38
N SER A 93 -6.23 -13.40 7.63
CA SER A 93 -7.06 -14.59 7.76
C SER A 93 -6.90 -15.28 9.11
N ILE A 94 -5.67 -15.40 9.62
CA ILE A 94 -5.40 -15.93 10.96
C ILE A 94 -6.12 -15.08 12.02
N ILE A 95 -6.02 -13.75 11.93
CA ILE A 95 -6.73 -12.84 12.84
C ILE A 95 -8.25 -13.11 12.77
N GLY A 96 -8.83 -13.21 11.58
CA GLY A 96 -10.26 -13.49 11.40
C GLY A 96 -10.67 -14.82 12.05
N ILE A 97 -9.92 -15.90 11.80
CA ILE A 97 -10.21 -17.23 12.36
C ILE A 97 -10.18 -17.19 13.89
N LEU A 98 -9.17 -16.52 14.46
CA LEU A 98 -9.03 -16.38 15.91
C LEU A 98 -10.18 -15.56 16.51
N VAL A 99 -10.63 -14.51 15.83
CA VAL A 99 -11.77 -13.68 16.28
C VAL A 99 -13.07 -14.47 16.24
N VAL A 100 -13.28 -15.30 15.23
CA VAL A 100 -14.49 -16.15 15.13
C VAL A 100 -14.50 -17.21 16.23
N LYS A 101 -13.39 -17.92 16.46
CA LYS A 101 -13.32 -19.02 17.44
C LYS A 101 -13.25 -18.53 18.89
N TYR A 102 -12.49 -17.47 19.16
CA TYR A 102 -12.16 -17.02 20.52
C TYR A 102 -12.74 -15.66 20.90
N GLY A 103 -13.50 -15.02 20.00
CA GLY A 103 -14.23 -13.80 20.26
C GLY A 103 -13.45 -12.51 20.04
N MET A 104 -14.16 -11.38 20.21
CA MET A 104 -13.66 -10.04 19.88
C MET A 104 -12.45 -9.62 20.73
N GLY A 105 -12.33 -10.10 21.97
CA GLY A 105 -11.21 -9.78 22.85
C GLY A 105 -9.85 -10.13 22.23
N VAL A 106 -9.74 -11.27 21.54
CA VAL A 106 -8.51 -11.66 20.82
C VAL A 106 -8.22 -10.71 19.66
N GLY A 107 -9.26 -10.25 18.96
CA GLY A 107 -9.14 -9.25 17.91
C GLY A 107 -8.50 -7.95 18.42
N PHE A 108 -8.98 -7.40 19.54
CA PHE A 108 -8.42 -6.18 20.12
C PHE A 108 -6.94 -6.30 20.48
N VAL A 109 -6.52 -7.45 21.03
CA VAL A 109 -5.11 -7.71 21.37
C VAL A 109 -4.25 -7.75 20.09
N LEU A 110 -4.69 -8.48 19.07
CA LEU A 110 -3.96 -8.60 17.80
C LEU A 110 -3.86 -7.25 17.06
N PHE A 111 -4.97 -6.50 17.00
CA PHE A 111 -4.97 -5.15 16.45
C PHE A 111 -4.08 -4.19 17.25
N GLY A 112 -4.08 -4.30 18.58
CA GLY A 112 -3.21 -3.52 19.46
C GLY A 112 -1.73 -3.77 19.17
N ILE A 113 -1.32 -5.03 19.05
CA ILE A 113 0.05 -5.40 18.66
C ILE A 113 0.39 -4.84 17.28
N GLY A 114 -0.51 -4.98 16.30
CA GLY A 114 -0.30 -4.44 14.95
C GLY A 114 -0.13 -2.91 14.92
N ALA A 115 -0.93 -2.18 15.71
CA ALA A 115 -0.82 -0.73 15.85
C ALA A 115 0.52 -0.31 16.49
N LEU A 116 0.98 -1.04 17.52
CA LEU A 116 2.28 -0.80 18.16
C LEU A 116 3.45 -1.00 17.19
N ILE A 117 3.40 -2.05 16.36
CA ILE A 117 4.41 -2.29 15.32
C ILE A 117 4.40 -1.15 14.31
N ARG A 118 3.22 -0.75 13.83
CA ARG A 118 3.08 0.35 12.86
C ARG A 118 3.67 1.66 13.39
N PHE A 119 3.52 1.97 14.68
CA PHE A 119 4.14 3.17 15.27
C PHE A 119 5.66 3.11 15.34
N ARG A 120 6.25 1.92 15.32
CA ARG A 120 7.71 1.74 15.29
C ARG A 120 8.29 1.62 13.89
N THR A 121 7.49 1.28 12.88
CA THR A 121 7.94 1.09 11.50
C THR A 121 7.58 2.27 10.61
N VAL A 122 8.57 2.89 9.98
CA VAL A 122 8.34 3.95 8.99
C VAL A 122 8.04 3.31 7.64
N LEU A 123 6.79 3.37 7.18
CA LEU A 123 6.46 3.04 5.79
C LEU A 123 6.81 4.24 4.91
N ARG A 124 7.73 4.05 3.96
CA ARG A 124 8.20 5.13 3.06
C ARG A 124 7.15 5.59 2.05
N SER A 125 6.22 4.71 1.65
CA SER A 125 5.20 5.01 0.65
C SER A 125 3.78 4.80 1.17
N ALA A 126 2.95 5.85 1.03
CA ALA A 126 1.53 5.80 1.36
C ALA A 126 0.75 4.84 0.44
N SER A 127 1.18 4.68 -0.82
CA SER A 127 0.55 3.78 -1.80
C SER A 127 0.75 2.31 -1.41
N LEU A 128 1.99 1.92 -1.09
CA LEU A 128 2.31 0.56 -0.62
C LEU A 128 1.56 0.23 0.69
N THR A 129 1.48 1.19 1.60
CA THR A 129 0.72 1.05 2.85
C THR A 129 -0.76 0.76 2.59
N GLY A 130 -1.38 1.49 1.65
CA GLY A 130 -2.78 1.32 1.29
C GLY A 130 -3.07 -0.07 0.73
N ARG A 131 -2.20 -0.57 -0.18
CA ARG A 131 -2.30 -1.92 -0.75
C ARG A 131 -2.15 -2.99 0.32
N LEU A 132 -1.20 -2.83 1.22
CA LEU A 132 -0.99 -3.72 2.38
C LEU A 132 -2.25 -3.84 3.26
N ILE A 133 -2.84 -2.70 3.64
CA ILE A 133 -4.07 -2.67 4.44
C ILE A 133 -5.20 -3.37 3.68
N PHE A 134 -5.34 -3.07 2.38
CA PHE A 134 -6.39 -3.64 1.55
C PHE A 134 -6.28 -5.17 1.44
N VAL A 135 -5.07 -5.70 1.18
CA VAL A 135 -4.81 -7.13 1.13
C VAL A 135 -5.03 -7.81 2.49
N THR A 136 -4.66 -7.13 3.58
CA THR A 136 -4.94 -7.62 4.94
C THR A 136 -6.44 -7.74 5.21
N LEU A 137 -7.24 -6.78 4.73
CA LEU A 137 -8.71 -6.81 4.84
C LEU A 137 -9.34 -7.95 4.03
N ILE A 138 -8.81 -8.24 2.84
CA ILE A 138 -9.23 -9.40 2.04
C ILE A 138 -9.00 -10.69 2.84
N GLY A 139 -7.79 -10.85 3.39
CA GLY A 139 -7.46 -12.01 4.21
C GLY A 139 -8.34 -12.13 5.45
N LEU A 140 -8.58 -11.02 6.15
CA LEU A 140 -9.47 -10.97 7.30
C LEU A 140 -10.90 -11.38 6.94
N SER A 141 -11.40 -10.97 5.78
CA SER A 141 -12.71 -11.41 5.27
C SER A 141 -12.77 -12.93 5.05
N CYS A 142 -11.68 -13.54 4.57
CA CYS A 142 -11.57 -15.00 4.47
C CYS A 142 -11.60 -15.66 5.86
N GLY A 143 -10.88 -15.09 6.82
CA GLY A 143 -10.81 -15.61 8.19
C GLY A 143 -12.10 -15.50 8.98
N LEU A 144 -12.94 -14.50 8.67
CA LEU A 144 -14.27 -14.30 9.26
C LEU A 144 -15.35 -15.24 8.70
N ASP A 145 -14.97 -16.24 7.91
CA ASP A 145 -15.87 -17.18 7.24
C ASP A 145 -16.81 -16.51 6.22
N LEU A 146 -16.33 -15.43 5.58
CA LEU A 146 -17.05 -14.66 4.56
C LEU A 146 -16.34 -14.73 3.19
N PRO A 147 -16.20 -15.93 2.59
CA PRO A 147 -15.44 -16.10 1.34
C PRO A 147 -16.08 -15.35 0.16
N HIS A 148 -17.42 -15.22 0.14
CA HIS A 148 -18.14 -14.47 -0.89
C HIS A 148 -17.79 -12.97 -0.85
N VAL A 149 -17.68 -12.37 0.35
CA VAL A 149 -17.23 -10.98 0.51
C VAL A 149 -15.78 -10.83 0.08
N ALA A 150 -14.92 -11.76 0.50
CA ALA A 150 -13.50 -11.72 0.15
C ALA A 150 -13.27 -11.74 -1.37
N THR A 151 -13.96 -12.62 -2.09
CA THR A 151 -13.87 -12.69 -3.56
C THR A 151 -14.38 -11.43 -4.24
N LEU A 152 -15.51 -10.87 -3.82
CA LEU A 152 -16.08 -9.64 -4.39
C LEU A 152 -15.15 -8.44 -4.17
N VAL A 153 -14.66 -8.27 -2.93
CA VAL A 153 -13.71 -7.19 -2.59
C VAL A 153 -12.42 -7.34 -3.37
N THR A 154 -11.91 -8.56 -3.54
CA THR A 154 -10.71 -8.82 -4.34
C THR A 154 -10.93 -8.44 -5.81
N ALA A 155 -12.05 -8.86 -6.41
CA ALA A 155 -12.36 -8.53 -7.80
C ALA A 155 -12.51 -7.01 -8.01
N PHE A 156 -13.21 -6.32 -7.08
CA PHE A 156 -13.35 -4.87 -7.12
C PHE A 156 -12.01 -4.16 -6.95
N GLY A 157 -11.20 -4.58 -5.97
CA GLY A 157 -9.88 -4.04 -5.73
C GLY A 157 -8.92 -4.24 -6.90
N PHE A 158 -8.95 -5.42 -7.51
CA PHE A 158 -8.18 -5.73 -8.71
C PHE A 158 -8.54 -4.76 -9.84
N GLY A 159 -9.83 -4.53 -10.10
CA GLY A 159 -10.28 -3.56 -11.10
C GLY A 159 -9.91 -2.11 -10.75
N LEU A 160 -9.99 -1.74 -9.47
CA LEU A 160 -9.65 -0.39 -9.01
C LEU A 160 -8.16 -0.11 -9.16
N ILE A 161 -7.30 -1.06 -8.79
CA ILE A 161 -5.85 -0.97 -8.99
C ILE A 161 -5.57 -0.85 -10.49
N PHE A 162 -6.22 -1.66 -11.33
CA PHE A 162 -6.06 -1.59 -12.78
C PHE A 162 -6.38 -0.21 -13.37
N ILE A 163 -7.43 0.46 -12.86
CA ILE A 163 -7.83 1.80 -13.31
C ILE A 163 -6.93 2.90 -12.71
N LEU A 164 -6.51 2.76 -11.46
CA LEU A 164 -5.80 3.82 -10.73
C LEU A 164 -4.29 3.85 -11.06
N ASP A 165 -3.65 2.68 -11.25
CA ASP A 165 -2.28 2.54 -11.77
C ASP A 165 -2.17 2.84 -13.28
N ALA A 166 -3.22 3.37 -13.90
CA ALA A 166 -3.19 3.77 -15.31
C ALA A 166 -2.33 5.01 -15.60
N ARG A 167 -1.76 5.68 -14.58
CA ARG A 167 -1.05 6.96 -14.73
C ARG A 167 0.32 6.96 -14.05
N PHE A 168 1.32 6.46 -14.78
CA PHE A 168 2.73 6.43 -14.35
C PHE A 168 3.27 7.84 -14.05
N THR A 169 4.00 8.00 -12.95
CA THR A 169 4.64 9.26 -12.60
C THR A 169 6.12 8.99 -12.39
N TYR A 170 6.96 9.40 -13.34
CA TYR A 170 8.40 9.20 -13.29
C TYR A 170 9.08 10.37 -12.60
N ARG A 171 10.11 10.07 -11.81
CA ARG A 171 11.00 11.07 -11.23
C ARG A 171 12.43 10.86 -11.76
N ILE A 172 12.98 11.88 -12.38
CA ILE A 172 14.41 11.95 -12.74
C ILE A 172 15.11 12.87 -11.73
N GLU A 173 16.23 12.43 -11.18
CA GLU A 173 17.18 13.28 -10.45
C GLU A 173 18.51 13.34 -11.22
N VAL A 174 18.80 14.47 -11.86
CA VAL A 174 20.11 14.71 -12.49
C VAL A 174 21.07 15.23 -11.43
N ARG A 175 22.17 14.50 -11.19
CA ARG A 175 23.22 14.78 -10.20
C ARG A 175 24.55 15.16 -10.87
N ALA A 176 25.49 15.69 -10.09
CA ALA A 176 26.84 16.07 -10.54
C ALA A 176 26.88 17.21 -11.57
N LEU A 177 25.93 18.13 -11.49
CA LEU A 177 25.97 19.37 -12.27
C LEU A 177 26.83 20.41 -11.55
N ALA A 178 27.76 21.04 -12.26
CA ALA A 178 28.45 22.21 -11.74
C ALA A 178 27.42 23.33 -11.44
N PRO A 179 27.50 24.04 -10.29
CA PRO A 179 26.45 24.96 -9.82
C PRO A 179 26.04 26.02 -10.85
N GLU A 180 27.00 26.47 -11.65
CA GLU A 180 26.86 27.49 -12.69
C GLU A 180 26.03 26.99 -13.90
N PHE A 181 26.02 25.68 -14.13
CA PHE A 181 25.35 25.04 -15.26
C PHE A 181 24.00 24.42 -14.90
N VAL A 182 23.65 24.33 -13.60
CA VAL A 182 22.34 23.87 -13.11
C VAL A 182 21.15 24.54 -13.80
N PRO A 183 21.08 25.88 -13.97
CA PRO A 183 19.94 26.51 -14.63
C PRO A 183 19.87 26.19 -16.13
N ASN A 184 21.02 26.09 -16.82
CA ASN A 184 21.10 25.81 -18.25
C ASN A 184 20.82 24.33 -18.56
N ALA A 185 21.34 23.43 -17.74
CA ALA A 185 21.02 22.01 -17.81
C ALA A 185 19.52 21.80 -17.58
N ALA A 186 18.91 22.46 -16.58
CA ALA A 186 17.48 22.33 -16.34
C ALA A 186 16.63 22.72 -17.58
N ILE A 187 17.05 23.75 -18.32
CA ILE A 187 16.38 24.16 -19.57
C ILE A 187 16.57 23.11 -20.67
N ALA A 188 17.79 22.58 -20.84
CA ALA A 188 18.09 21.55 -21.84
C ALA A 188 17.30 20.25 -21.58
N TYR A 189 17.31 19.73 -20.35
CA TYR A 189 16.52 18.55 -19.98
C TYR A 189 15.02 18.79 -20.13
N ARG A 190 14.53 19.99 -19.78
CA ARG A 190 13.13 20.37 -19.96
C ARG A 190 12.71 20.37 -21.43
N GLN A 191 13.53 20.93 -22.33
CA GLN A 191 13.24 20.96 -23.76
C GLN A 191 13.16 19.56 -24.36
N VAL A 192 14.06 18.66 -23.96
CA VAL A 192 14.03 17.26 -24.41
C VAL A 192 12.77 16.54 -23.93
N LEU A 193 12.35 16.79 -22.68
CA LEU A 193 11.13 16.22 -22.11
C LEU A 193 9.86 16.76 -22.79
N GLU A 194 9.78 18.07 -23.05
CA GLU A 194 8.65 18.69 -23.75
C GLU A 194 8.57 18.26 -25.22
N GLN A 195 9.71 18.01 -25.90
CA GLN A 195 9.75 17.53 -27.28
C GLN A 195 9.25 16.08 -27.45
N GLN A 196 9.27 15.28 -26.38
CA GLN A 196 8.85 13.88 -26.39
C GLN A 196 7.43 13.69 -25.82
N ASP A 197 6.63 14.77 -25.75
CA ASP A 197 5.25 14.77 -25.24
C ASP A 197 5.12 14.36 -23.76
N PHE A 198 6.20 14.48 -22.97
CA PHE A 198 6.14 14.25 -21.52
C PHE A 198 5.53 15.44 -20.80
N ARG A 199 4.47 15.18 -20.03
CA ARG A 199 3.84 16.20 -19.20
C ARG A 199 4.60 16.37 -17.89
N ILE A 200 5.37 17.45 -17.79
CA ILE A 200 6.11 17.82 -16.58
C ILE A 200 5.12 18.28 -15.50
N ILE A 201 5.14 17.62 -14.34
CA ILE A 201 4.27 17.90 -13.19
C ILE A 201 4.98 18.81 -12.19
N SER A 202 6.29 18.63 -11.99
CA SER A 202 7.07 19.44 -11.06
C SER A 202 8.54 19.50 -11.44
N GLU A 203 9.14 20.67 -11.26
CA GLU A 203 10.56 20.94 -11.47
C GLU A 203 11.13 21.56 -10.18
N LYS A 204 12.14 20.93 -9.59
CA LYS A 204 12.86 21.47 -8.43
C LYS A 204 14.34 21.60 -8.76
N LYS A 205 14.83 22.85 -8.77
CA LYS A 205 16.25 23.17 -8.95
C LYS A 205 16.91 23.31 -7.58
N ASN A 206 18.03 22.64 -7.37
CA ASN A 206 18.84 22.82 -6.17
C ASN A 206 20.30 23.15 -6.57
N PRO A 207 20.60 24.45 -6.80
CA PRO A 207 21.92 24.89 -7.27
C PRO A 207 23.05 24.59 -6.28
N GLU A 208 22.81 24.72 -4.98
CA GLU A 208 23.80 24.48 -3.93
C GLU A 208 24.29 23.02 -3.87
N LYS A 209 23.44 22.08 -4.29
CA LYS A 209 23.78 20.65 -4.34
C LYS A 209 24.17 20.16 -5.73
N GLY A 210 24.12 21.02 -6.75
CA GLY A 210 24.38 20.63 -8.15
C GLY A 210 23.37 19.60 -8.66
N ARG A 211 22.07 19.74 -8.31
CA ARG A 211 21.02 18.77 -8.66
C ARG A 211 19.78 19.43 -9.24
N VAL A 212 19.16 18.75 -10.21
CA VAL A 212 17.84 19.10 -10.75
C VAL A 212 16.95 17.88 -10.69
N ARG A 213 15.75 18.05 -10.11
CA ARG A 213 14.75 16.99 -10.01
C ARG A 213 13.56 17.33 -10.90
N PHE A 214 13.22 16.41 -11.79
CA PHE A 214 12.04 16.47 -12.64
C PHE A 214 11.06 15.38 -12.22
N ILE A 215 9.77 15.73 -12.16
CA ILE A 215 8.67 14.77 -12.03
C ILE A 215 7.80 14.93 -13.27
N PHE A 216 7.66 13.88 -14.07
CA PHE A 216 6.91 13.91 -15.33
C PHE A 216 6.11 12.62 -15.50
N ARG A 217 5.01 12.70 -16.22
CA ARG A 217 4.14 11.54 -16.52
C ARG A 217 4.46 11.03 -17.91
N SER A 218 4.75 9.74 -18.04
CA SER A 218 4.86 9.06 -19.33
C SER A 218 3.73 8.03 -19.48
N PRO A 219 3.19 7.84 -20.69
CA PRO A 219 2.24 6.78 -21.00
C PRO A 219 2.85 5.37 -21.14
N LYS A 220 4.19 5.21 -21.20
CA LYS A 220 4.85 3.91 -21.46
C LYS A 220 5.91 3.53 -20.41
N PRO A 221 6.01 2.24 -20.02
CA PRO A 221 6.99 1.73 -19.05
C PRO A 221 8.45 1.70 -19.54
N ASP A 222 8.69 1.42 -20.82
CA ASP A 222 10.05 1.16 -21.34
C ASP A 222 10.78 2.40 -21.91
N GLU A 223 10.28 3.60 -21.63
CA GLU A 223 10.85 4.83 -22.20
C GLU A 223 12.16 5.27 -21.53
N HIS A 224 12.54 4.69 -20.39
CA HIS A 224 13.80 4.98 -19.68
C HIS A 224 15.05 4.72 -20.52
N LEU A 225 15.16 3.54 -21.15
CA LEU A 225 16.32 3.19 -21.98
C LEU A 225 16.42 4.09 -23.22
N ASN A 226 15.28 4.48 -23.80
CA ASN A 226 15.28 5.42 -24.91
C ASN A 226 15.63 6.83 -24.44
N LEU A 227 15.18 7.27 -23.26
CA LEU A 227 15.48 8.61 -22.76
C LEU A 227 16.94 8.80 -22.38
N GLU A 228 17.61 7.80 -21.79
CA GLU A 228 19.05 7.89 -21.53
C GLU A 228 19.83 8.06 -22.83
N ALA A 229 19.52 7.25 -23.85
CA ALA A 229 20.13 7.40 -25.18
C ALA A 229 19.83 8.77 -25.81
N ILE A 230 18.61 9.30 -25.65
CA ILE A 230 18.22 10.62 -26.16
C ILE A 230 18.92 11.75 -25.39
N PHE A 231 19.10 11.63 -24.08
CA PHE A 231 19.85 12.59 -23.28
C PHE A 231 21.34 12.56 -23.65
N ASP A 232 21.87 11.36 -23.89
CA ASP A 232 23.25 11.16 -24.30
C ASP A 232 23.56 11.73 -25.69
N GLU A 233 22.58 11.72 -26.59
CA GLU A 233 22.67 12.24 -27.96
C GLU A 233 22.41 13.76 -28.05
N LYS A 234 21.44 14.29 -27.28
CA LYS A 234 20.98 15.68 -27.42
C LYS A 234 21.61 16.68 -26.43
N ILE A 235 22.30 16.24 -25.39
CA ILE A 235 22.84 17.13 -24.35
C ILE A 235 24.36 17.25 -24.46
N GLU A 236 24.85 18.48 -24.64
CA GLU A 236 26.28 18.77 -24.71
C GLU A 236 27.01 18.36 -23.41
N GLY A 237 28.20 17.77 -23.56
CA GLY A 237 28.94 17.11 -22.46
C GLY A 237 29.26 18.00 -21.23
N GLY A 238 29.24 19.33 -21.37
CA GLY A 238 29.42 20.27 -20.26
C GLY A 238 28.18 20.47 -19.37
N LEU A 239 27.00 20.07 -19.85
CA LEU A 239 25.71 20.17 -19.15
C LEU A 239 25.21 18.80 -18.64
N ARG A 240 26.01 17.75 -18.83
CA ARG A 240 25.64 16.37 -18.57
C ARG A 240 25.99 15.99 -17.14
N GLY A 241 24.98 15.49 -16.41
CA GLY A 241 25.12 14.96 -15.07
C GLY A 241 24.83 13.46 -15.06
N PHE A 242 25.10 12.80 -13.94
CA PHE A 242 24.62 11.43 -13.73
C PHE A 242 23.10 11.47 -13.52
N VAL A 243 22.36 10.83 -14.41
CA VAL A 243 20.90 10.72 -14.30
C VAL A 243 20.60 9.55 -13.37
N ASP A 244 20.02 9.86 -12.21
CA ASP A 244 19.51 8.87 -11.27
C ASP A 244 17.99 8.80 -11.43
N TRP A 245 17.45 7.61 -11.65
CA TRP A 245 16.04 7.40 -11.91
C TRP A 245 15.36 6.87 -10.65
N GLU A 246 14.29 7.53 -10.21
CA GLU A 246 13.38 7.03 -9.19
C GLU A 246 12.01 6.84 -9.84
N ILE A 247 11.50 5.61 -9.85
CA ILE A 247 10.16 5.28 -10.35
C ILE A 247 9.26 5.17 -9.13
N ASP A 248 8.14 5.90 -9.11
CA ASP A 248 7.21 6.07 -7.97
C ASP A 248 5.78 5.65 -8.36
#